data_AF-A0A9P1M7W1-F1
#
_entry.id   AF-A0A9P1M7W1-F1
#
_cell.length_a   1.000
_cell.length_b   1.000
_cell.length_c   1.000
_cell.angle_alpha   90.00
_cell.angle_beta   90.00
_cell.angle_gamma   90.00
#
_symmetry.space_group_name_H-M   'P 1'
#
loop_
_entity.id
_entity.type
_entity.pdbx_description
1 polymer ?
#
loop_
_entity_poly.entity_id
_entity_poly.type
_entity_poly.pdbx_seq_one_letter_code
_entity_poly.pdbx_strand_id
1 'polypeptide(L)'
;MKVTLLYGLLAAAVPALAHMAMLDPPPLRSIKNPNNGGDAAPVATYKAGESYSVTISNGADHGGGSCQFSLSYDKGQTWTVIQSIVGGCPVSGGGSFPFTIPSDAPSGNENCAVVTIEGGSGATRRQESVAFSSRPAMFVANVFGDGCKTVDSTDATFPNPGPDVITNNPAAVAPVGCAAASNPAPGSGSGSGSGEGEGETEPTPEPQPEPQPEPEPEPEPEPEVTVAPTVTGAPSASATIPGGVFVTVPTAALPEPTEDVPAPSVTVAPSTFLTGTRPATTAPAAVPTNSPDTSTGVQTGSCSEEGAWNCISGTKFQRCASGQWSAVISMAAGTTCQPGISENLVMAKRGLRFRRD
;
A
#
# COMPACT_ATOMS: atom_id res chain seq x y z
N MET A 1 -6.34 52.32 41.79
CA MET A 1 -5.43 51.36 41.13
C MET A 1 -6.27 50.21 40.60
N LYS A 2 -6.45 50.09 39.27
CA LYS A 2 -7.13 48.96 38.63
C LYS A 2 -6.08 48.23 37.80
N VAL A 3 -5.69 47.04 38.25
CA VAL A 3 -4.76 46.17 37.53
C VAL A 3 -5.61 45.33 36.58
N THR A 4 -5.54 45.64 35.29
CA THR A 4 -6.18 44.85 34.24
C THR A 4 -5.23 43.71 33.89
N LEU A 5 -5.52 42.49 34.35
CA LEU A 5 -4.83 41.28 33.88
C LEU A 5 -5.27 41.01 32.43
N LEU A 6 -4.36 41.20 31.47
CA LEU A 6 -4.49 40.61 30.14
C LEU A 6 -4.12 39.12 30.24
N TYR A 7 -5.12 38.25 30.12
CA TYR A 7 -4.89 36.85 29.78
C TYR A 7 -4.60 36.75 28.29
N GLY A 8 -3.32 36.57 27.93
CA GLY A 8 -2.92 36.23 26.58
C GLY A 8 -3.37 34.81 26.25
N LEU A 9 -4.29 34.65 25.30
CA LEU A 9 -4.57 33.36 24.68
C LEU A 9 -3.32 32.92 23.91
N LEU A 10 -2.57 31.99 24.49
CA LEU A 10 -1.56 31.22 23.75
C LEU A 10 -2.31 30.26 22.82
N ALA A 11 -2.44 30.63 21.54
CA ALA A 11 -2.91 29.71 20.51
C ALA A 11 -1.84 28.63 20.30
N ALA A 12 -2.03 27.46 20.91
CA ALA A 12 -1.19 26.30 20.68
C ALA A 12 -1.30 25.90 19.19
N ALA A 13 -0.24 26.12 18.44
CA ALA A 13 -0.18 25.77 17.03
C ALA A 13 -0.09 24.24 16.89
N VAL A 14 -1.24 23.56 16.79
CA VAL A 14 -1.30 22.12 16.54
C VAL A 14 -0.50 21.82 15.24
N PRO A 15 0.45 20.87 15.26
CA PRO A 15 1.12 20.45 14.05
C PRO A 15 0.11 19.70 13.17
N ALA A 16 -0.26 20.29 12.04
CA ALA A 16 -1.02 19.59 11.01
C ALA A 16 -0.05 18.63 10.31
N LEU A 17 -0.21 17.32 10.53
CA LEU A 17 0.47 16.31 9.71
C LEU A 17 -0.13 16.36 8.31
N ALA A 18 0.68 16.78 7.33
CA ALA A 18 0.21 17.05 5.97
C ALA A 18 -0.04 15.78 5.14
N HIS A 19 0.33 14.59 5.65
CA HIS A 19 0.20 13.32 4.93
C HIS A 19 -0.01 12.18 5.92
N MET A 20 -0.71 11.14 5.47
CA MET A 20 -0.86 9.87 6.17
C MET A 20 0.34 8.97 5.88
N ALA A 21 0.75 8.18 6.87
CA ALA A 21 1.78 7.15 6.69
C ALA A 21 1.36 5.84 7.37
N MET A 22 1.78 4.71 6.80
CA MET A 22 1.68 3.43 7.49
C MET A 22 2.52 3.48 8.77
N LEU A 23 1.90 3.17 9.91
CA LEU A 23 2.56 3.11 11.22
C LEU A 23 2.91 1.69 11.61
N ASP A 24 2.03 0.75 11.28
CA ASP A 24 2.14 -0.65 11.66
C ASP A 24 1.56 -1.53 10.54
N PRO A 25 2.32 -2.51 10.00
CA PRO A 25 3.75 -2.71 10.25
C PRO A 25 4.58 -1.49 9.75
N PRO A 26 5.65 -1.07 10.45
CA PRO A 26 6.37 0.14 10.10
C PRO A 26 7.12 -0.02 8.76
N PRO A 27 6.91 0.89 7.78
CA PRO A 27 7.50 0.74 6.46
C PRO A 27 9.02 0.90 6.51
N LEU A 28 9.70 0.39 5.47
CA LEU A 28 11.12 0.60 5.26
C LEU A 28 11.45 2.10 5.34
N ARG A 29 12.60 2.42 5.95
CA ARG A 29 13.08 3.80 6.15
C ARG A 29 12.17 4.67 7.04
N SER A 30 11.15 4.09 7.69
CA SER A 30 10.44 4.74 8.79
C SER A 30 11.40 4.93 9.97
N ILE A 31 11.24 6.02 10.75
CA ILE A 31 12.01 6.19 11.99
C ILE A 31 11.80 5.03 13.00
N LYS A 32 10.68 4.30 12.87
CA LYS A 32 10.36 3.12 13.68
C LYS A 32 10.84 1.80 13.06
N ASN A 33 11.40 1.85 11.85
CA ASN A 33 12.02 0.73 11.17
C ASN A 33 13.50 1.08 10.94
N PRO A 34 14.42 0.67 11.83
CA PRO A 34 15.83 1.08 11.79
C PRO A 34 16.60 0.57 10.56
N ASN A 35 15.94 -0.19 9.69
CA ASN A 35 16.54 -0.72 8.49
C ASN A 35 16.63 0.34 7.37
N ASN A 36 17.84 0.86 7.18
CA ASN A 36 18.16 1.85 6.14
C ASN A 36 18.85 1.23 4.90
N GLY A 37 19.01 -0.10 4.85
CA GLY A 37 19.68 -0.86 3.78
C GLY A 37 18.77 -1.88 3.08
N GLY A 38 19.24 -2.43 1.95
CA GLY A 38 18.46 -3.30 1.05
C GLY A 38 18.07 -4.69 1.58
N ASP A 39 18.67 -5.14 2.70
CA ASP A 39 18.35 -6.40 3.37
C ASP A 39 17.83 -6.11 4.80
N ALA A 40 16.70 -5.42 4.86
CA ALA A 40 16.07 -5.04 6.12
C ALA A 40 15.50 -6.26 6.87
N ALA A 41 15.67 -6.29 8.19
CA ALA A 41 15.06 -7.33 9.04
C ALA A 41 13.51 -7.18 9.08
N PRO A 42 12.77 -8.30 9.13
CA PRO A 42 11.33 -8.27 9.32
C PRO A 42 10.90 -7.51 10.58
N VAL A 43 9.91 -6.64 10.45
CA VAL A 43 9.30 -5.86 11.53
C VAL A 43 8.03 -6.51 12.10
N ALA A 44 7.50 -7.51 11.42
CA ALA A 44 6.39 -8.33 11.88
C ALA A 44 6.47 -9.74 11.27
N THR A 45 5.79 -10.70 11.90
CA THR A 45 5.59 -12.06 11.39
C THR A 45 4.10 -12.32 11.34
N TYR A 46 3.62 -12.79 10.19
CA TYR A 46 2.23 -13.14 9.96
C TYR A 46 2.11 -14.59 9.51
N LYS A 47 0.99 -15.22 9.81
CA LYS A 47 0.70 -16.60 9.44
C LYS A 47 -0.31 -16.64 8.31
N ALA A 48 -0.08 -17.52 7.35
CA ALA A 48 -1.02 -17.79 6.28
C ALA A 48 -2.40 -18.20 6.84
N GLY A 49 -3.44 -17.61 6.28
CA GLY A 49 -4.84 -17.85 6.67
C GLY A 49 -5.27 -17.15 7.96
N GLU A 50 -4.46 -16.25 8.51
CA GLU A 50 -4.83 -15.40 9.65
C GLU A 50 -5.10 -13.96 9.22
N SER A 51 -5.92 -13.26 10.01
CA SER A 51 -6.28 -11.86 9.80
C SER A 51 -5.47 -10.96 10.72
N TYR A 52 -5.02 -9.84 10.18
CA TYR A 52 -4.24 -8.81 10.84
C TYR A 52 -4.78 -7.42 10.47
N SER A 53 -4.10 -6.37 10.88
CA SER A 53 -4.49 -5.01 10.54
C SER A 53 -3.29 -4.13 10.21
N VAL A 54 -3.46 -3.24 9.24
CA VAL A 54 -2.55 -2.12 9.00
C VAL A 54 -3.06 -0.90 9.74
N THR A 55 -2.18 -0.24 10.51
CA THR A 55 -2.47 1.05 11.10
C THR A 55 -1.91 2.17 10.24
N ILE A 56 -2.77 3.09 9.82
CA ILE A 56 -2.40 4.32 9.12
C ILE A 56 -2.48 5.47 10.11
N SER A 57 -1.46 6.33 10.12
CA SER A 57 -1.35 7.49 11.01
C SER A 57 -2.52 8.45 10.85
N ASN A 58 -2.61 9.40 11.77
CA ASN A 58 -3.39 10.61 11.54
C ASN A 58 -2.62 11.56 10.61
N GLY A 59 -3.36 12.47 9.97
CA GLY A 59 -2.84 13.36 8.93
C GLY A 59 -3.96 13.90 8.05
N ALA A 60 -3.60 14.46 6.89
CA ALA A 60 -4.58 14.81 5.85
C ALA A 60 -5.07 13.52 5.17
N ASP A 61 -6.29 13.11 5.49
CA ASP A 61 -6.98 11.96 4.89
C ASP A 61 -7.46 12.24 3.46
N HIS A 62 -7.46 13.51 3.03
CA HIS A 62 -7.95 13.95 1.72
C HIS A 62 -9.39 13.50 1.43
N GLY A 63 -10.22 13.41 2.47
CA GLY A 63 -11.60 12.92 2.35
C GLY A 63 -11.72 11.39 2.27
N GLY A 64 -10.61 10.67 2.45
CA GLY A 64 -10.54 9.22 2.40
C GLY A 64 -10.12 8.70 1.03
N GLY A 65 -10.75 7.62 0.60
CA GLY A 65 -10.40 6.92 -0.63
C GLY A 65 -10.55 5.41 -0.50
N SER A 66 -9.80 4.70 -1.34
CA SER A 66 -9.75 3.24 -1.37
C SER A 66 -8.30 2.76 -1.28
N CYS A 67 -8.09 1.61 -0.65
CA CYS A 67 -6.76 1.02 -0.45
C CYS A 67 -6.69 -0.40 -1.02
N GLN A 68 -5.49 -0.79 -1.45
CA GLN A 68 -5.12 -2.19 -1.64
C GLN A 68 -3.93 -2.54 -0.76
N PHE A 69 -3.96 -3.75 -0.20
CA PHE A 69 -2.81 -4.37 0.44
C PHE A 69 -2.34 -5.52 -0.43
N SER A 70 -1.03 -5.59 -0.66
CA SER A 70 -0.40 -6.54 -1.59
C SER A 70 0.87 -7.12 -1.01
N LEU A 71 1.22 -8.35 -1.41
CA LEU A 71 2.49 -9.01 -1.08
C LEU A 71 3.43 -9.01 -2.27
N SER A 72 4.73 -8.91 -2.01
CA SER A 72 5.79 -9.01 -3.01
C SER A 72 6.91 -9.90 -2.49
N TYR A 73 7.23 -10.96 -3.24
CA TYR A 73 8.30 -11.92 -2.93
C TYR A 73 9.58 -11.69 -3.75
N ASP A 74 9.56 -10.73 -4.69
CA ASP A 74 10.62 -10.48 -5.66
C ASP A 74 11.26 -9.10 -5.49
N LYS A 75 11.35 -8.64 -4.23
CA LYS A 75 11.95 -7.35 -3.85
C LYS A 75 11.21 -6.13 -4.39
N GLY A 76 9.89 -6.20 -4.46
CA GLY A 76 9.02 -5.09 -4.85
C GLY A 76 8.86 -4.92 -6.36
N GLN A 77 9.31 -5.88 -7.17
CA GLN A 77 9.17 -5.84 -8.62
C GLN A 77 7.73 -6.17 -9.06
N THR A 78 7.11 -7.16 -8.41
CA THR A 78 5.70 -7.51 -8.62
C THR A 78 4.94 -7.55 -7.29
N TRP A 79 3.65 -7.24 -7.35
CA TRP A 79 2.77 -7.11 -6.20
C TRP A 79 1.47 -7.86 -6.45
N THR A 80 1.13 -8.78 -5.56
CA THR A 80 -0.08 -9.59 -5.63
C THR A 80 -1.08 -9.11 -4.59
N VAL A 81 -2.29 -8.72 -5.03
CA VAL A 81 -3.33 -8.16 -4.16
C VAL A 81 -3.86 -9.23 -3.21
N ILE A 82 -3.85 -8.94 -1.91
CA ILE A 82 -4.43 -9.80 -0.87
C ILE A 82 -5.70 -9.23 -0.25
N GLN A 83 -5.89 -7.91 -0.30
CA GLN A 83 -7.07 -7.25 0.25
C GLN A 83 -7.33 -5.94 -0.48
N SER A 84 -8.58 -5.70 -0.88
CA SER A 84 -9.05 -4.38 -1.33
C SER A 84 -10.06 -3.81 -0.34
N ILE A 85 -9.98 -2.51 -0.08
CA ILE A 85 -10.97 -1.74 0.68
C ILE A 85 -11.46 -0.61 -0.23
N VAL A 86 -12.72 -0.69 -0.66
CA VAL A 86 -13.38 0.28 -1.54
C VAL A 86 -14.17 1.26 -0.68
N GLY A 87 -13.62 2.46 -0.56
CA GLY A 87 -14.15 3.55 0.26
C GLY A 87 -13.73 3.49 1.73
N GLY A 88 -13.62 4.68 2.33
CA GLY A 88 -13.27 4.82 3.75
C GLY A 88 -11.88 4.29 4.09
N CYS A 89 -10.92 4.34 3.16
CA CYS A 89 -9.52 4.01 3.45
C CYS A 89 -8.56 5.05 2.83
N PRO A 90 -7.81 5.82 3.67
CA PRO A 90 -7.93 5.88 5.11
C PRO A 90 -9.23 6.58 5.56
N VAL A 91 -9.55 6.50 6.86
CA VAL A 91 -10.61 7.32 7.47
C VAL A 91 -10.01 8.58 8.10
N SER A 92 -10.86 9.56 8.35
CA SER A 92 -10.45 10.80 9.02
C SER A 92 -9.85 10.53 10.39
N GLY A 93 -8.68 11.12 10.64
CA GLY A 93 -7.92 10.89 11.88
C GLY A 93 -7.04 9.63 11.88
N GLY A 94 -6.94 8.91 10.76
CA GLY A 94 -6.20 7.65 10.69
C GLY A 94 -7.04 6.47 11.19
N GLY A 95 -6.50 5.26 11.10
CA GLY A 95 -7.29 4.08 11.46
C GLY A 95 -6.54 2.76 11.32
N SER A 96 -7.23 1.70 11.76
CA SER A 96 -6.79 0.32 11.63
C SER A 96 -7.65 -0.36 10.56
N PHE A 97 -7.00 -0.97 9.58
CA PHE A 97 -7.63 -1.55 8.40
C PHE A 97 -7.32 -3.04 8.35
N PRO A 98 -8.34 -3.91 8.34
CA PRO A 98 -8.12 -5.33 8.38
C PRO A 98 -7.61 -5.84 7.02
N PHE A 99 -6.81 -6.89 7.08
CA PHE A 99 -6.45 -7.71 5.94
C PHE A 99 -6.28 -9.17 6.39
N THR A 100 -6.39 -10.11 5.46
CA THR A 100 -6.11 -11.52 5.71
C THR A 100 -4.95 -11.96 4.85
N ILE A 101 -3.98 -12.69 5.43
CA ILE A 101 -2.95 -13.35 4.63
C ILE A 101 -3.62 -14.58 3.99
N PRO A 102 -3.58 -14.74 2.66
CA PRO A 102 -4.14 -15.91 1.99
C PRO A 102 -3.61 -17.22 2.58
N SER A 103 -4.47 -18.23 2.69
CA SER A 103 -4.11 -19.49 3.36
C SER A 103 -3.02 -20.28 2.64
N ASP A 104 -2.85 -20.04 1.34
CA ASP A 104 -1.84 -20.63 0.47
C ASP A 104 -0.70 -19.64 0.12
N ALA A 105 -0.60 -18.52 0.84
CA ALA A 105 0.51 -17.59 0.68
C ALA A 105 1.86 -18.29 0.98
N PRO A 106 2.86 -18.19 0.09
CA PRO A 106 4.18 -18.77 0.33
C PRO A 106 4.89 -18.18 1.55
N SER A 107 5.78 -18.96 2.16
CA SER A 107 6.71 -18.42 3.15
C SER A 107 7.73 -17.49 2.50
N GLY A 108 8.05 -16.37 3.14
CA GLY A 108 9.02 -15.41 2.59
C GLY A 108 9.12 -14.11 3.39
N ASN A 109 9.98 -13.21 2.91
CA ASN A 109 10.10 -11.84 3.41
C ASN A 109 9.63 -10.84 2.35
N GLU A 110 8.81 -9.87 2.75
CA GLU A 110 8.19 -8.88 1.85
C GLU A 110 8.91 -7.51 1.89
N ASN A 111 8.61 -6.57 0.98
CA ASN A 111 9.54 -5.45 0.69
C ASN A 111 9.02 -4.01 0.84
N CYS A 112 7.94 -3.73 1.58
CA CYS A 112 7.52 -2.35 1.86
C CYS A 112 7.39 -2.04 3.36
N ALA A 113 6.67 -2.88 4.09
CA ALA A 113 7.04 -3.20 5.46
C ALA A 113 7.61 -4.61 5.37
N VAL A 114 8.88 -4.80 5.72
CA VAL A 114 9.44 -6.15 5.66
C VAL A 114 8.74 -6.96 6.72
N VAL A 115 7.94 -7.92 6.31
CA VAL A 115 7.33 -8.87 7.22
C VAL A 115 7.86 -10.25 6.87
N THR A 116 7.54 -11.23 7.70
CA THR A 116 7.76 -12.63 7.39
C THR A 116 6.42 -13.31 7.33
N ILE A 117 6.14 -13.99 6.23
CA ILE A 117 4.99 -14.89 6.14
C ILE A 117 5.42 -16.29 6.54
N GLU A 118 4.79 -16.82 7.58
CA GLU A 118 4.78 -18.25 7.88
C GLU A 118 3.75 -18.91 6.95
N GLY A 119 4.23 -19.60 5.92
CA GLY A 119 3.39 -20.19 4.89
C GLY A 119 2.50 -21.32 5.41
N GLY A 120 1.34 -21.45 4.78
CA GLY A 120 0.40 -22.54 5.05
C GLY A 120 0.77 -23.79 4.26
N SER A 121 0.68 -24.97 4.88
CA SER A 121 0.63 -26.22 4.11
C SER A 121 -0.69 -26.21 3.33
N GLY A 122 -0.63 -26.11 2.00
CA GLY A 122 -1.78 -25.92 1.11
C GLY A 122 -2.83 -27.05 1.09
N ALA A 123 -3.07 -27.77 2.19
CA ALA A 123 -3.84 -29.00 2.24
C ALA A 123 -4.96 -29.06 3.30
N THR A 124 -5.11 -28.12 4.26
CA THR A 124 -6.03 -28.40 5.41
C THR A 124 -6.92 -27.26 5.94
N ARG A 125 -7.09 -26.14 5.23
CA ARG A 125 -8.15 -25.15 5.58
C ARG A 125 -8.97 -24.84 4.33
N ARG A 126 -10.26 -24.49 4.49
CA ARG A 126 -11.22 -24.25 3.38
C ARG A 126 -10.49 -23.52 2.26
N GLN A 127 -10.23 -24.25 1.18
CA GLN A 127 -9.42 -23.77 0.08
C GLN A 127 -10.03 -22.47 -0.41
N GLU A 128 -9.26 -21.40 -0.33
CA GLU A 128 -9.70 -20.09 -0.79
C GLU A 128 -10.13 -20.23 -2.26
N SER A 129 -11.24 -19.59 -2.64
CA SER A 129 -11.82 -19.80 -3.98
C SER A 129 -10.89 -19.40 -5.13
N VAL A 130 -9.85 -18.61 -4.83
CA VAL A 130 -8.82 -18.15 -5.75
C VAL A 130 -7.46 -18.38 -5.11
N ALA A 131 -6.60 -19.17 -5.77
CA ALA A 131 -5.24 -19.41 -5.33
C ALA A 131 -4.40 -18.12 -5.29
N PHE A 132 -3.46 -18.01 -4.37
CA PHE A 132 -2.58 -16.85 -4.22
C PHE A 132 -1.92 -16.45 -5.54
N SER A 133 -1.37 -17.41 -6.28
CA SER A 133 -0.71 -17.20 -7.57
C SER A 133 -1.63 -16.69 -8.69
N SER A 134 -2.95 -16.81 -8.52
CA SER A 134 -3.97 -16.37 -9.48
C SER A 134 -4.62 -15.04 -9.08
N ARG A 135 -4.24 -14.45 -7.95
CA ARG A 135 -4.75 -13.16 -7.50
C ARG A 135 -4.21 -12.03 -8.38
N PRO A 136 -4.92 -10.89 -8.50
CA PRO A 136 -4.53 -9.82 -9.41
C PRO A 136 -3.23 -9.11 -9.01
N ALA A 137 -2.61 -8.45 -9.99
CA ALA A 137 -1.57 -7.48 -9.71
C ALA A 137 -2.16 -6.24 -9.03
N MET A 138 -1.34 -5.56 -8.22
CA MET A 138 -1.72 -4.30 -7.58
C MET A 138 -2.14 -3.25 -8.62
N PHE A 139 -3.25 -2.57 -8.36
CA PHE A 139 -3.73 -1.48 -9.18
C PHE A 139 -2.82 -0.24 -9.03
N VAL A 140 -2.43 0.33 -10.15
CA VAL A 140 -1.57 1.50 -10.23
C VAL A 140 -2.26 2.55 -11.09
N ALA A 141 -2.40 3.77 -10.57
CA ALA A 141 -3.02 4.90 -11.25
C ALA A 141 -2.41 6.22 -10.77
N ASN A 142 -2.63 7.29 -11.54
CA ASN A 142 -2.14 8.64 -11.28
C ASN A 142 -0.61 8.76 -11.23
N VAL A 143 0.12 7.77 -11.74
CA VAL A 143 1.56 7.82 -11.99
C VAL A 143 1.81 8.12 -13.48
N PHE A 144 2.97 8.69 -13.80
CA PHE A 144 3.23 9.24 -15.15
C PHE A 144 3.22 8.17 -16.24
N GLY A 145 2.62 8.49 -17.40
CA GLY A 145 2.87 7.81 -18.67
C GLY A 145 1.82 6.80 -19.15
N ASP A 146 0.90 6.34 -18.30
CA ASP A 146 -0.08 5.29 -18.62
C ASP A 146 -1.48 5.80 -19.01
N GLY A 147 -1.80 7.06 -18.68
CA GLY A 147 -3.12 7.64 -18.89
C GLY A 147 -4.20 7.15 -17.91
N CYS A 148 -3.83 6.29 -16.96
CA CYS A 148 -4.73 5.71 -15.97
C CYS A 148 -4.93 6.68 -14.79
N LYS A 149 -6.16 7.14 -14.60
CA LYS A 149 -6.50 8.21 -13.64
C LYS A 149 -7.69 7.85 -12.79
N THR A 150 -7.63 8.12 -11.49
CA THR A 150 -8.83 8.11 -10.64
C THR A 150 -9.62 9.39 -10.83
N VAL A 151 -10.91 9.35 -10.50
CA VAL A 151 -11.75 10.56 -10.48
C VAL A 151 -11.54 11.27 -9.16
N ASP A 152 -11.22 12.57 -9.23
CA ASP A 152 -10.95 13.38 -8.05
C ASP A 152 -12.18 13.48 -7.14
N SER A 153 -11.95 13.61 -5.83
CA SER A 153 -12.99 13.70 -4.79
C SER A 153 -13.99 12.52 -4.76
N THR A 154 -13.59 11.34 -5.24
CA THR A 154 -14.39 10.11 -5.18
C THR A 154 -13.57 8.93 -4.68
N ASP A 155 -14.24 7.94 -4.09
CA ASP A 155 -13.62 6.64 -3.82
C ASP A 155 -13.44 5.88 -5.14
N ALA A 156 -12.25 5.34 -5.39
CA ALA A 156 -11.97 4.58 -6.60
C ALA A 156 -12.32 3.09 -6.44
N THR A 157 -13.06 2.52 -7.38
CA THR A 157 -13.12 1.05 -7.50
C THR A 157 -11.84 0.53 -8.16
N PHE A 158 -11.47 -0.72 -7.88
CA PHE A 158 -10.37 -1.39 -8.57
C PHE A 158 -10.90 -2.23 -9.71
N PRO A 159 -10.31 -2.17 -10.93
CA PRO A 159 -10.71 -3.04 -12.04
C PRO A 159 -10.62 -4.53 -11.68
N ASN A 160 -9.58 -4.92 -10.94
CA ASN A 160 -9.40 -6.27 -10.41
C ASN A 160 -9.10 -6.19 -8.90
N PRO A 161 -10.13 -6.19 -8.03
CA PRO A 161 -9.96 -6.02 -6.60
C PRO A 161 -9.47 -7.29 -5.88
N GLY A 162 -9.45 -8.44 -6.57
CA GLY A 162 -9.19 -9.75 -5.97
C GLY A 162 -10.42 -10.32 -5.27
N PRO A 163 -10.30 -11.50 -4.63
CA PRO A 163 -11.43 -12.18 -3.97
C PRO A 163 -11.80 -11.54 -2.62
N ASP A 164 -10.86 -10.87 -1.95
CA ASP A 164 -11.05 -10.29 -0.63
C ASP A 164 -11.30 -8.79 -0.73
N VAL A 165 -12.57 -8.40 -0.65
CA VAL A 165 -13.02 -7.01 -0.84
C VAL A 165 -13.93 -6.56 0.28
N ILE A 166 -13.58 -5.45 0.92
CA ILE A 166 -14.45 -4.70 1.82
C ILE A 166 -15.01 -3.53 1.04
N THR A 167 -16.32 -3.48 0.85
CA THR A 167 -17.00 -2.37 0.15
C THR A 167 -17.72 -1.49 1.16
N ASN A 168 -17.10 -0.39 1.54
CA ASN A 168 -17.70 0.61 2.43
C ASN A 168 -18.46 1.68 1.63
N ASN A 169 -18.06 1.93 0.38
CA ASN A 169 -18.77 2.84 -0.51
C ASN A 169 -19.20 2.12 -1.81
N PRO A 170 -20.49 1.72 -1.93
CA PRO A 170 -21.00 1.11 -3.15
C PRO A 170 -21.14 2.10 -4.33
N ALA A 171 -21.04 3.41 -4.08
CA ALA A 171 -21.06 4.46 -5.09
C ALA A 171 -19.65 4.89 -5.55
N ALA A 172 -18.61 4.13 -5.18
CA ALA A 172 -17.26 4.34 -5.68
C ALA A 172 -17.21 4.30 -7.22
N VAL A 173 -16.29 5.06 -7.79
CA VAL A 173 -16.22 5.36 -9.22
C VAL A 173 -15.07 4.61 -9.88
N ALA A 174 -15.32 4.06 -11.07
CA ALA A 174 -14.28 3.42 -11.86
C ALA A 174 -13.23 4.42 -12.34
N PRO A 175 -11.95 4.04 -12.35
CA PRO A 175 -10.90 4.90 -12.86
C PRO A 175 -10.96 4.96 -14.39
N VAL A 176 -10.48 6.07 -14.95
CA VAL A 176 -10.56 6.40 -16.38
C VAL A 176 -9.22 6.06 -17.04
N GLY A 177 -9.28 5.44 -18.23
CA GLY A 177 -8.08 5.14 -19.02
C GLY A 177 -7.23 4.00 -18.47
N CYS A 178 -7.75 3.22 -17.53
CA CYS A 178 -7.03 2.11 -16.91
C CYS A 178 -7.38 0.78 -17.59
N ALA A 179 -6.36 0.05 -18.02
CA ALA A 179 -6.53 -1.36 -18.34
C ALA A 179 -6.82 -2.16 -17.07
N ALA A 180 -7.54 -3.27 -17.20
CA ALA A 180 -7.66 -4.23 -16.12
C ALA A 180 -6.26 -4.78 -15.80
N ALA A 181 -5.80 -4.63 -14.55
CA ALA A 181 -4.49 -5.13 -14.13
C ALA A 181 -4.42 -6.65 -14.34
N SER A 182 -3.57 -7.12 -15.25
CA SER A 182 -3.37 -8.56 -15.49
C SER A 182 -2.85 -9.25 -14.23
N ASN A 183 -3.17 -10.53 -14.05
CA ASN A 183 -2.57 -11.34 -12.98
C ASN A 183 -1.03 -11.23 -13.06
N PRO A 184 -0.31 -11.21 -11.92
CA PRO A 184 1.14 -11.24 -11.94
C PRO A 184 1.58 -12.46 -12.75
N ALA A 185 2.43 -12.25 -13.75
CA ALA A 185 3.04 -13.40 -14.42
C ALA A 185 3.85 -14.17 -13.36
N PRO A 186 3.70 -15.51 -13.26
CA PRO A 186 4.62 -16.28 -12.44
C PRO A 186 6.03 -15.99 -12.96
N GLY A 187 6.89 -15.50 -12.05
CA GLY A 187 8.21 -14.98 -12.39
C GLY A 187 9.01 -15.94 -13.26
N SER A 188 9.07 -15.65 -14.55
CA SER A 188 10.07 -16.20 -15.44
C SER A 188 11.26 -15.26 -15.32
N GLY A 189 12.29 -15.69 -14.59
CA GLY A 189 13.55 -14.95 -14.50
C GLY A 189 14.18 -14.80 -15.88
N SER A 190 13.93 -13.70 -16.56
CA SER A 190 14.70 -13.30 -17.74
C SER A 190 16.03 -12.72 -17.26
N GLY A 191 16.95 -13.61 -16.92
CA GLY A 191 18.36 -13.31 -16.93
C GLY A 191 18.82 -13.20 -18.39
N SER A 192 18.99 -11.98 -18.89
CA SER A 192 19.76 -11.73 -20.11
C SER A 192 21.23 -12.05 -19.81
N GLY A 193 21.61 -13.30 -20.03
CA GLY A 193 23.00 -13.75 -20.07
C GLY A 193 23.32 -14.19 -21.49
N SER A 194 23.97 -13.32 -22.25
CA SER A 194 24.66 -13.71 -23.48
C SER A 194 25.82 -14.62 -23.11
N GLY A 195 25.75 -15.89 -23.48
CA GLY A 195 26.84 -16.85 -23.35
C GLY A 195 26.77 -17.81 -24.51
N GLU A 196 27.73 -17.69 -25.43
CA GLU A 196 27.95 -18.60 -26.55
C GLU A 196 28.18 -20.03 -26.03
N GLY A 197 27.53 -20.99 -26.70
CA GLY A 197 27.54 -22.39 -26.30
C GLY A 197 28.77 -23.14 -26.81
N GLU A 198 29.18 -24.13 -26.05
CA GLU A 198 29.79 -25.36 -26.54
C GLU A 198 29.16 -26.52 -25.77
N GLY A 199 28.65 -27.48 -26.52
CA GLY A 199 27.92 -28.63 -26.00
C GLY A 199 28.87 -29.69 -25.49
N GLU A 200 28.56 -30.24 -24.31
CA GLU A 200 29.09 -31.52 -23.87
C GLU A 200 27.95 -32.40 -23.35
N THR A 201 28.09 -33.67 -23.68
CA THR A 201 27.12 -34.76 -23.64
C THR A 201 26.67 -35.14 -22.24
N GLU A 202 25.37 -35.36 -22.12
CA GLU A 202 24.67 -35.99 -21.00
C GLU A 202 25.25 -37.38 -20.69
N PRO A 203 25.65 -37.69 -19.43
CA PRO A 203 26.00 -39.05 -19.06
C PRO A 203 24.73 -39.88 -18.85
N THR A 204 24.72 -41.06 -19.46
CA THR A 204 23.69 -42.09 -19.30
C THR A 204 23.67 -42.59 -17.84
N PRO A 205 22.51 -42.70 -17.16
CA PRO A 205 22.45 -43.25 -15.82
C PRO A 205 22.72 -44.76 -15.85
N GLU A 206 23.71 -45.22 -15.09
CA GLU A 206 23.91 -46.64 -14.80
C GLU A 206 22.73 -47.18 -13.96
N PRO A 207 22.30 -48.44 -14.17
CA PRO A 207 21.19 -49.00 -13.41
C PRO A 207 21.61 -49.24 -11.95
N GLN A 208 20.93 -48.54 -11.04
CA GLN A 208 21.07 -48.74 -9.60
C GLN A 208 20.52 -50.13 -9.20
N PRO A 209 21.22 -50.93 -8.38
CA PRO A 209 20.76 -52.25 -7.96
C PRO A 209 19.45 -52.17 -7.17
N GLU A 210 18.56 -53.14 -7.43
CA GLU A 210 17.28 -53.29 -6.75
C GLU A 210 17.47 -53.38 -5.23
N PRO A 211 16.75 -52.59 -4.42
CA PRO A 211 16.80 -52.71 -2.97
C PRO A 211 16.18 -54.04 -2.53
N GLN A 212 16.97 -54.77 -1.74
CA GLN A 212 16.63 -56.03 -1.07
C GLN A 212 15.37 -55.88 -0.19
N PRO A 213 14.49 -56.89 -0.08
CA PRO A 213 13.24 -56.77 0.68
C PRO A 213 13.51 -56.43 2.15
N GLU A 214 12.82 -55.40 2.64
CA GLU A 214 12.81 -55.02 4.07
C GLU A 214 12.25 -56.17 4.93
N PRO A 215 12.81 -56.40 6.13
CA PRO A 215 12.28 -57.40 7.05
C PRO A 215 10.87 -57.03 7.53
N GLU A 216 9.99 -58.03 7.62
CA GLU A 216 8.64 -57.88 8.17
C GLU A 216 8.66 -57.22 9.55
N PRO A 217 7.74 -56.27 9.83
CA PRO A 217 7.66 -55.63 11.15
C PRO A 217 7.22 -56.64 12.22
N GLU A 218 7.91 -56.61 13.37
CA GLU A 218 7.48 -57.32 14.58
C GLU A 218 6.08 -56.85 15.02
N PRO A 219 5.23 -57.75 15.55
CA PRO A 219 3.87 -57.38 15.97
C PRO A 219 3.88 -56.41 17.16
N GLU A 220 3.14 -55.31 16.99
CA GLU A 220 2.86 -54.31 18.03
C GLU A 220 2.07 -54.94 19.21
N PRO A 221 2.38 -54.60 20.47
CA PRO A 221 1.65 -55.11 21.63
C PRO A 221 0.21 -54.57 21.71
N GLU A 222 -0.72 -55.44 22.12
CA GLU A 222 -2.15 -55.15 22.33
C GLU A 222 -2.39 -53.98 23.30
N PRO A 223 -3.40 -53.12 23.07
CA PRO A 223 -3.75 -52.05 23.99
C PRO A 223 -4.40 -52.60 25.26
N GLU A 224 -3.87 -52.19 26.41
CA GLU A 224 -4.40 -52.48 27.74
C GLU A 224 -5.76 -51.77 27.94
N VAL A 225 -6.78 -52.56 28.29
CA VAL A 225 -8.16 -52.13 28.48
C VAL A 225 -8.27 -51.29 29.76
N THR A 226 -8.48 -49.98 29.62
CA THR A 226 -8.89 -49.12 30.74
C THR A 226 -10.41 -49.02 30.82
N VAL A 227 -10.92 -49.38 31.99
CA VAL A 227 -12.34 -49.56 32.31
C VAL A 227 -13.01 -48.21 32.57
N ALA A 228 -14.15 -47.98 31.91
CA ALA A 228 -15.04 -46.84 32.18
C ALA A 228 -15.81 -47.01 33.51
N PRO A 229 -16.08 -45.93 34.27
CA PRO A 229 -17.19 -45.93 35.20
C PRO A 229 -18.48 -45.40 34.56
N THR A 230 -19.54 -46.17 34.73
CA THR A 230 -20.90 -45.99 34.22
C THR A 230 -21.75 -45.17 35.21
N VAL A 231 -22.45 -44.16 34.66
CA VAL A 231 -23.79 -43.58 34.96
C VAL A 231 -24.25 -43.20 36.36
N THR A 232 -24.77 -41.97 36.47
CA THR A 232 -26.16 -41.62 36.84
C THR A 232 -26.35 -40.14 36.44
N GLY A 233 -27.41 -39.59 35.85
CA GLY A 233 -28.80 -39.93 35.56
C GLY A 233 -29.51 -38.57 35.37
N ALA A 234 -30.38 -38.45 34.36
CA ALA A 234 -31.09 -37.24 33.89
C ALA A 234 -32.16 -36.70 34.90
N PRO A 235 -32.99 -35.65 34.64
CA PRO A 235 -33.75 -35.30 33.41
C PRO A 235 -33.56 -33.83 32.94
N SER A 236 -33.63 -33.46 31.65
CA SER A 236 -34.77 -33.36 30.71
C SER A 236 -35.86 -32.34 31.07
N ALA A 237 -35.89 -31.22 30.33
CA ALA A 237 -37.06 -30.48 29.82
C ALA A 237 -36.53 -29.43 28.82
N SER A 238 -36.66 -29.62 27.51
CA SER A 238 -37.83 -29.36 26.63
C SER A 238 -38.03 -27.88 26.27
N ALA A 239 -38.29 -27.70 24.98
CA ALA A 239 -38.23 -26.49 24.17
C ALA A 239 -39.23 -25.38 24.54
N THR A 240 -38.98 -24.15 24.05
CA THR A 240 -39.99 -23.25 23.43
C THR A 240 -39.32 -21.99 22.84
N ILE A 241 -39.52 -21.75 21.54
CA ILE A 241 -39.56 -20.43 20.89
C ILE A 241 -41.05 -20.17 20.64
N PRO A 242 -41.67 -19.03 21.04
CA PRO A 242 -41.88 -17.92 20.09
C PRO A 242 -42.06 -16.50 20.67
N GLY A 243 -41.90 -15.49 19.81
CA GLY A 243 -42.37 -14.10 19.98
C GLY A 243 -41.26 -13.14 20.44
N GLY A 244 -40.94 -12.04 19.78
CA GLY A 244 -41.77 -11.15 18.98
C GLY A 244 -42.10 -9.89 19.81
N VAL A 245 -41.15 -8.94 19.91
CA VAL A 245 -41.44 -7.55 20.31
C VAL A 245 -40.55 -6.61 19.50
N PHE A 246 -41.19 -5.86 18.61
CA PHE A 246 -40.65 -4.68 17.96
C PHE A 246 -40.61 -3.55 18.99
N VAL A 247 -39.42 -3.04 19.31
CA VAL A 247 -39.28 -1.77 20.03
C VAL A 247 -38.87 -0.71 19.01
N THR A 248 -39.86 0.04 18.53
CA THR A 248 -39.67 1.30 17.80
C THR A 248 -39.20 2.36 18.79
N VAL A 249 -37.96 2.80 18.67
CA VAL A 249 -37.46 3.99 19.40
C VAL A 249 -37.58 5.20 18.45
N PRO A 250 -38.19 6.32 18.90
CA PRO A 250 -38.53 7.44 18.04
C PRO A 250 -37.29 8.22 17.57
N THR A 251 -37.29 8.51 16.27
CA THR A 251 -36.50 9.54 15.59
C THR A 251 -36.65 10.89 16.28
N ALA A 252 -35.57 11.38 16.87
CA ALA A 252 -35.42 12.79 17.20
C ALA A 252 -34.80 13.50 15.98
N ALA A 253 -35.63 14.29 15.30
CA ALA A 253 -35.20 15.20 14.25
C ALA A 253 -34.29 16.28 14.85
N LEU A 254 -33.09 16.45 14.30
CA LEU A 254 -32.26 17.64 14.51
C LEU A 254 -32.50 18.64 13.38
N PRO A 255 -32.46 19.95 13.66
CA PRO A 255 -32.86 21.00 12.73
C PRO A 255 -31.83 21.19 11.59
N GLU A 256 -32.36 21.38 10.38
CA GLU A 256 -31.62 21.87 9.21
C GLU A 256 -31.07 23.28 9.45
N PRO A 257 -29.82 23.57 9.09
CA PRO A 257 -29.38 24.93 8.82
C PRO A 257 -29.55 25.23 7.33
N THR A 258 -30.61 25.99 7.03
CA THR A 258 -30.61 26.95 5.91
C THR A 258 -29.52 27.98 6.16
N GLU A 259 -28.55 28.11 5.25
CA GLU A 259 -28.24 29.40 4.61
C GLU A 259 -27.28 29.27 3.44
N ASP A 260 -27.63 30.07 2.43
CA ASP A 260 -27.14 30.20 1.08
C ASP A 260 -25.88 31.09 1.06
N VAL A 261 -24.78 30.62 0.47
CA VAL A 261 -23.61 31.48 0.17
C VAL A 261 -23.20 31.24 -1.29
N PRO A 262 -23.18 32.27 -2.14
CA PRO A 262 -22.86 32.11 -3.55
C PRO A 262 -21.36 31.90 -3.77
N ALA A 263 -21.01 30.88 -4.55
CA ALA A 263 -19.65 30.61 -5.00
C ALA A 263 -19.20 31.63 -6.07
N PRO A 264 -17.95 32.16 -6.02
CA PRO A 264 -17.43 32.99 -7.08
C PRO A 264 -17.06 32.15 -8.31
N SER A 265 -17.63 32.50 -9.46
CA SER A 265 -17.26 31.97 -10.78
C SER A 265 -15.89 32.51 -11.18
N VAL A 266 -14.91 31.63 -11.38
CA VAL A 266 -13.64 31.97 -12.02
C VAL A 266 -13.65 31.42 -13.45
N THR A 267 -13.73 32.35 -14.40
CA THR A 267 -13.57 32.07 -15.84
C THR A 267 -12.10 31.83 -16.12
N VAL A 268 -11.72 30.62 -16.54
CA VAL A 268 -10.38 30.33 -17.07
C VAL A 268 -10.49 30.19 -18.59
N ALA A 269 -9.81 31.10 -19.30
CA ALA A 269 -9.69 31.09 -20.75
C ALA A 269 -8.83 29.91 -21.25
N PRO A 270 -9.12 29.33 -22.43
CA PRO A 270 -8.32 28.24 -22.98
C PRO A 270 -6.98 28.77 -23.53
N SER A 271 -5.88 28.18 -23.08
CA SER A 271 -4.54 28.45 -23.61
C SER A 271 -4.29 27.56 -24.82
N THR A 272 -4.09 28.19 -25.98
CA THR A 272 -3.75 27.54 -27.26
C THR A 272 -2.34 26.97 -27.23
N PHE A 273 -2.21 25.66 -27.45
CA PHE A 273 -0.93 25.00 -27.68
C PHE A 273 -0.44 25.27 -29.11
N LEU A 274 0.72 25.91 -29.24
CA LEU A 274 1.46 25.99 -30.49
C LEU A 274 2.45 24.81 -30.57
N THR A 275 2.21 23.95 -31.54
CA THR A 275 3.14 22.91 -32.01
C THR A 275 4.37 23.55 -32.67
N GLY A 276 5.54 23.34 -32.08
CA GLY A 276 6.83 23.74 -32.67
C GLY A 276 7.80 22.56 -32.63
N THR A 277 7.91 21.83 -33.75
CA THR A 277 8.94 20.81 -33.99
C THR A 277 10.29 21.46 -34.32
N ARG A 278 11.38 21.09 -33.64
CA ARG A 278 12.74 21.27 -34.18
C ARG A 278 13.70 20.17 -33.70
N PRO A 279 14.67 19.72 -34.54
CA PRO A 279 15.36 18.43 -34.39
C PRO A 279 16.51 18.42 -33.37
N ALA A 280 16.86 17.20 -33.01
CA ALA A 280 17.99 16.81 -32.16
C ALA A 280 19.35 17.14 -32.79
N THR A 281 20.26 17.64 -31.96
CA THR A 281 21.70 17.62 -32.19
C THR A 281 22.39 17.07 -30.95
N THR A 282 23.07 15.95 -31.14
CA THR A 282 23.91 15.23 -30.17
C THR A 282 25.23 15.96 -29.93
N ALA A 283 25.58 16.17 -28.66
CA ALA A 283 26.95 16.48 -28.20
C ALA A 283 27.24 15.71 -26.90
N PRO A 284 28.51 15.33 -26.61
CA PRO A 284 28.84 14.24 -25.70
C PRO A 284 28.92 14.65 -24.21
N ALA A 285 28.84 13.62 -23.38
CA ALA A 285 28.75 13.66 -21.92
C ALA A 285 29.88 14.43 -21.22
N ALA A 286 29.48 15.37 -20.35
CA ALA A 286 30.33 15.92 -19.31
C ALA A 286 30.04 15.24 -17.97
N VAL A 287 31.11 14.84 -17.29
CA VAL A 287 31.11 14.30 -15.92
C VAL A 287 30.62 15.39 -14.95
N PRO A 288 29.62 15.16 -14.08
CA PRO A 288 29.23 16.19 -13.12
C PRO A 288 30.02 16.04 -11.81
N THR A 289 30.74 17.10 -11.51
CA THR A 289 31.27 17.45 -10.19
C THR A 289 30.10 17.94 -9.33
N ASN A 290 30.01 17.49 -8.08
CA ASN A 290 29.04 17.96 -7.09
C ASN A 290 29.09 19.50 -6.96
N SER A 291 28.04 20.19 -7.38
CA SER A 291 27.76 21.60 -7.06
C SER A 291 26.26 21.80 -6.93
N PRO A 292 25.76 22.53 -5.92
CA PRO A 292 24.34 22.69 -5.67
C PRO A 292 23.77 23.69 -6.68
N ASP A 293 23.20 23.18 -7.77
CA ASP A 293 22.55 24.03 -8.76
C ASP A 293 21.18 24.48 -8.24
N THR A 294 21.09 25.76 -7.89
CA THR A 294 19.88 26.44 -7.39
C THR A 294 18.82 26.66 -8.49
N SER A 295 18.51 25.64 -9.29
CA SER A 295 17.39 25.74 -10.24
C SER A 295 16.06 25.56 -9.48
N THR A 296 15.32 26.66 -9.34
CA THR A 296 14.08 26.78 -8.54
C THR A 296 12.82 26.72 -9.40
N GLY A 297 12.95 26.20 -10.62
CA GLY A 297 11.91 26.17 -11.64
C GLY A 297 11.13 24.86 -11.70
N VAL A 298 10.03 24.88 -12.46
CA VAL A 298 9.31 23.67 -12.86
C VAL A 298 10.21 22.88 -13.81
N GLN A 299 10.49 21.63 -13.45
CA GLN A 299 11.20 20.72 -14.33
C GLN A 299 10.22 20.08 -15.31
N THR A 300 10.68 19.80 -16.53
CA THR A 300 9.86 19.17 -17.57
C THR A 300 10.64 18.05 -18.24
N GLY A 301 9.94 17.00 -18.69
CA GLY A 301 10.54 15.88 -19.39
C GLY A 301 11.34 14.95 -18.49
N SER A 302 12.45 14.45 -19.02
CA SER A 302 13.26 13.41 -18.39
C SER A 302 14.03 13.88 -17.16
N CYS A 303 14.19 12.97 -16.22
CA CYS A 303 15.07 13.11 -15.07
C CYS A 303 16.03 11.93 -14.99
N SER A 304 17.27 12.18 -14.56
CA SER A 304 18.32 11.15 -14.45
C SER A 304 18.39 10.52 -13.07
N GLU A 305 17.92 11.22 -12.04
CA GLU A 305 18.00 10.79 -10.65
C GLU A 305 16.65 10.26 -10.17
N GLU A 306 16.43 8.96 -10.35
CA GLU A 306 15.19 8.30 -9.95
C GLU A 306 14.89 8.53 -8.46
N GLY A 307 13.66 8.98 -8.17
CA GLY A 307 13.23 9.30 -6.80
C GLY A 307 13.59 10.70 -6.31
N ALA A 308 14.35 11.51 -7.07
CA ALA A 308 14.66 12.88 -6.69
C ALA A 308 13.39 13.75 -6.56
N TRP A 309 13.40 14.66 -5.59
CA TRP A 309 12.36 15.66 -5.38
C TRP A 309 12.82 17.01 -5.94
N ASN A 310 11.93 17.75 -6.57
CA ASN A 310 12.15 19.15 -6.93
C ASN A 310 11.13 20.03 -6.19
N CYS A 311 11.59 20.82 -5.23
CA CYS A 311 10.75 21.80 -4.56
C CYS A 311 10.80 23.16 -5.29
N ILE A 312 9.64 23.60 -5.77
CA ILE A 312 9.47 24.82 -6.57
C ILE A 312 8.99 25.95 -5.67
N SER A 313 9.87 26.93 -5.46
CA SER A 313 9.56 28.16 -4.70
C SER A 313 8.95 27.91 -3.32
N GLY A 314 9.26 26.76 -2.71
CA GLY A 314 8.82 26.37 -1.38
C GLY A 314 7.33 26.06 -1.24
N THR A 315 6.54 26.09 -2.30
CA THR A 315 5.07 25.94 -2.21
C THR A 315 4.50 24.89 -3.16
N LYS A 316 5.35 24.33 -4.02
CA LYS A 316 5.02 23.28 -4.97
C LYS A 316 6.16 22.28 -5.03
N PHE A 317 5.90 21.06 -5.46
CA PHE A 317 6.92 20.05 -5.65
C PHE A 317 6.67 19.17 -6.87
N GLN A 318 7.73 18.51 -7.32
CA GLN A 318 7.71 17.44 -8.31
C GLN A 318 8.56 16.26 -7.81
N ARG A 319 8.30 15.06 -8.33
CA ARG A 319 9.11 13.85 -8.10
C ARG A 319 9.57 13.26 -9.43
N CYS A 320 10.83 12.85 -9.48
CA CYS A 320 11.36 12.05 -10.57
C CYS A 320 10.89 10.60 -10.37
N ALA A 321 10.13 10.10 -11.34
CA ALA A 321 9.63 8.74 -11.34
C ALA A 321 9.66 8.17 -12.77
N SER A 322 10.20 6.97 -12.93
CA SER A 322 10.39 6.29 -14.22
C SER A 322 11.17 7.15 -15.22
N GLY A 323 12.20 7.86 -14.73
CA GLY A 323 13.03 8.74 -15.54
C GLY A 323 12.31 9.97 -16.10
N GLN A 324 11.13 10.35 -15.56
CA GLN A 324 10.40 11.56 -15.92
C GLN A 324 9.97 12.37 -14.68
N TRP A 325 9.94 13.70 -14.80
CA TRP A 325 9.38 14.56 -13.77
C TRP A 325 7.84 14.50 -13.78
N SER A 326 7.24 14.11 -12.65
CA SER A 326 6.42 15.04 -11.88
C SER A 326 5.55 16.08 -12.61
N ALA A 327 4.23 15.93 -12.69
CA ALA A 327 3.35 17.11 -12.68
C ALA A 327 3.58 17.92 -11.41
N VAL A 328 3.36 19.23 -11.48
CA VAL A 328 3.56 20.14 -10.35
C VAL A 328 2.44 19.96 -9.34
N ILE A 329 2.78 19.49 -8.14
CA ILE A 329 1.83 19.28 -7.05
C ILE A 329 2.01 20.44 -6.06
N SER A 330 0.90 20.99 -5.55
CA SER A 330 0.97 22.03 -4.52
C SER A 330 1.29 21.43 -3.17
N MET A 331 2.14 22.10 -2.39
CA MET A 331 2.31 21.79 -0.97
C MET A 331 0.97 21.98 -0.25
N ALA A 332 0.71 21.16 0.77
CA ALA A 332 -0.45 21.34 1.64
C ALA A 332 -0.48 22.75 2.25
N ALA A 333 -1.69 23.27 2.50
CA ALA A 333 -1.87 24.58 3.11
C ALA A 333 -1.12 24.67 4.46
N GLY A 334 -0.29 25.70 4.61
CA GLY A 334 0.54 25.88 5.82
C GLY A 334 1.87 25.14 5.82
N THR A 335 2.21 24.42 4.75
CA THR A 335 3.49 23.70 4.60
C THR A 335 4.34 24.34 3.49
N THR A 336 5.65 24.38 3.71
CA THR A 336 6.63 24.78 2.70
C THR A 336 7.72 23.72 2.56
N CYS A 337 8.25 23.52 1.37
CA CYS A 337 9.43 22.68 1.16
C CYS A 337 10.70 23.53 0.99
N GLN A 338 11.87 22.92 1.20
CA GLN A 338 13.16 23.58 0.92
C GLN A 338 13.36 23.64 -0.59
N PRO A 339 13.45 24.82 -1.21
CA PRO A 339 13.57 24.94 -2.66
C PRO A 339 14.81 24.21 -3.22
N GLY A 340 14.65 23.58 -4.38
CA GLY A 340 15.71 22.89 -5.11
C GLY A 340 15.44 21.40 -5.32
N ILE A 341 16.38 20.75 -6.02
CA ILE A 341 16.37 19.32 -6.27
C ILE A 341 17.15 18.60 -5.16
N SER A 342 16.57 17.55 -4.57
CA SER A 342 17.17 16.78 -3.50
C SER A 342 16.64 15.34 -3.43
N GLU A 343 17.42 14.43 -2.86
CA GLU A 343 16.99 13.04 -2.63
C GLU A 343 15.77 12.95 -1.69
N ASN A 344 15.63 13.92 -0.79
CA ASN A 344 14.54 14.00 0.19
C ASN A 344 13.76 15.30 0.04
N LEU A 345 12.42 15.24 0.11
CA LEU A 345 11.60 16.44 0.20
C LEU A 345 11.64 16.99 1.62
N VAL A 346 12.52 17.97 1.86
CA VAL A 346 12.61 18.62 3.18
C VAL A 346 11.43 19.59 3.34
N MET A 347 10.57 19.34 4.31
CA MET A 347 9.35 20.12 4.57
C MET A 347 9.40 20.83 5.92
N ALA A 348 8.78 22.00 6.01
CA ALA A 348 8.63 22.78 7.22
C ALA A 348 7.26 23.46 7.28
N LYS A 349 6.80 23.80 8.49
CA LYS A 349 5.61 24.64 8.68
C LYS A 349 5.92 26.06 8.17
N ARG A 350 4.98 26.66 7.44
CA ARG A 350 5.11 28.02 6.88
C ARG A 350 5.51 29.01 7.99
N GLY A 351 6.69 29.61 7.86
CA GLY A 351 7.26 30.57 8.83
C GLY A 351 8.45 30.04 9.64
N LEU A 352 8.71 28.74 9.64
CA LEU A 352 9.96 28.17 10.15
C LEU A 352 10.99 28.16 9.00
N ARG A 353 12.14 28.80 9.22
CA ARG A 353 13.24 28.81 8.24
C ARG A 353 14.02 27.51 8.34
N PHE A 354 14.33 26.89 7.19
CA PHE A 354 15.33 25.83 7.12
C PHE A 354 16.66 26.39 7.63
N ARG A 355 17.28 25.74 8.62
CA ARG A 355 18.65 26.08 9.01
C ARG A 355 19.55 25.71 7.83
N ARG A 356 20.30 26.69 7.32
CA ARG A 356 21.41 26.43 6.42
C ARG A 356 22.55 25.95 7.31
N ASP A 357 22.91 24.68 7.16
CA ASP A 357 24.22 24.18 7.61
C ASP A 357 25.31 24.63 6.63
#